data_AF-A0AAU3D4D0-F1
#
_entry.id   AF-A0AAU3D4D0-F1
#
_cell.length_a   1.000
_cell.length_b   1.000
_cell.length_c   1.000
_cell.angle_alpha   90.00
_cell.angle_beta   90.00
_cell.angle_gamma   90.00
#
_symmetry.space_group_name_H-M   'P 1'
#
loop_
_entity.id
_entity.type
_entity.pdbx_description
1 polymer ?
#
loop_
_entity_poly.entity_id
_entity_poly.type
_entity_poly.pdbx_seq_one_letter_code
_entity_poly.pdbx_strand_id
1 'polypeptide(L)' 'MTNESSPLTAEQELHLIESYRTLTHLAQTVRVPAVLASVRACLAELRIALDGQAVEFDYYREPSRTLVA' A
#
# COMPACT_ATOMS: atom_id res chain seq x y z
N MET A 1 2.24 11.12 23.81
CA MET A 1 1.68 9.78 23.55
C MET A 1 2.74 8.99 22.82
N THR A 2 3.51 8.19 23.55
CA THR A 2 4.46 7.24 22.99
C THR A 2 3.64 6.07 22.47
N ASN A 3 3.33 6.07 21.17
CA ASN A 3 2.85 4.85 20.53
C ASN A 3 3.94 3.81 20.75
N GLU A 4 3.67 2.83 21.59
CA GLU A 4 4.43 1.58 21.65
C GLU A 4 4.17 0.86 20.32
N SER A 5 4.83 1.35 19.28
CA SER A 5 4.82 0.72 17.98
C SER A 5 5.72 -0.51 18.09
N SER A 6 5.14 -1.64 18.47
CA SER A 6 5.82 -2.92 18.32
C SER A 6 6.30 -3.03 16.87
N PRO A 7 7.60 -3.24 16.63
CA PRO A 7 8.13 -3.31 15.28
C PRO A 7 7.46 -4.45 14.52
N LEU A 8 7.14 -4.21 13.25
CA LEU A 8 6.63 -5.24 12.37
C LEU A 8 7.61 -6.42 12.29
N THR A 9 7.08 -7.64 12.27
CA THR A 9 7.86 -8.79 11.81
C THR A 9 8.09 -8.69 10.30
N ALA A 10 9.13 -9.35 9.79
CA ALA A 10 9.39 -9.40 8.35
C ALA A 10 8.20 -9.97 7.54
N GLU A 11 7.45 -10.91 8.12
CA GLU A 11 6.24 -11.46 7.50
C GLU A 11 5.12 -10.41 7.43
N GLN A 12 4.90 -9.65 8.51
CA GLN A 12 3.90 -8.58 8.53
C GLN A 12 4.26 -7.48 7.54
N GLU A 13 5.53 -7.07 7.49
CA GLU A 13 6.04 -6.09 6.53
C GLU A 13 5.77 -6.54 5.10
N LEU A 14 6.11 -7.80 4.76
CA LEU A 14 5.86 -8.36 3.44
C LEU A 14 4.37 -8.31 3.07
N HIS A 15 3.50 -8.79 3.95
CA HIS A 15 2.05 -8.81 3.69
C HIS A 15 1.47 -7.38 3.54
N LEU A 16 1.98 -6.40 4.28
CA LEU A 16 1.54 -5.01 4.15
C LEU A 16 2.01 -4.39 2.83
N ILE A 17 3.23 -4.67 2.38
CA ILE A 17 3.75 -4.24 1.08
C ILE A 17 2.92 -4.86 -0.07
N GLU A 18 2.61 -6.15 0.02
CA GLU A 18 1.76 -6.84 -0.97
C GLU A 18 0.33 -6.29 -0.99
N SER A 19 -0.22 -5.99 0.19
CA SER A 19 -1.52 -5.33 0.32
C SER A 19 -1.53 -3.96 -0.33
N TYR A 20 -0.49 -3.16 -0.11
CA TYR A 20 -0.33 -1.84 -0.73
C TYR A 20 -0.30 -1.94 -2.26
N ARG A 21 0.46 -2.90 -2.81
CA ARG A 21 0.53 -3.14 -4.27
C ARG A 21 -0.83 -3.56 -4.84
N THR A 22 -1.53 -4.45 -4.16
CA THR A 22 -2.85 -4.94 -4.57
C THR A 22 -3.88 -3.81 -4.58
N LEU A 23 -3.91 -3.00 -3.53
CA LEU A 23 -4.80 -1.84 -3.42
C LEU A 23 -4.47 -0.77 -4.47
N THR A 24 -3.19 -0.53 -4.75
CA THR A 24 -2.76 0.40 -5.80
C THR A 24 -3.24 -0.06 -7.17
N HIS A 25 -3.10 -1.35 -7.49
CA HIS A 25 -3.62 -1.93 -8.72
C HIS A 25 -5.15 -1.83 -8.81
N LEU A 26 -5.86 -2.10 -7.71
CA LEU A 26 -7.31 -1.97 -7.65
C LEU A 26 -7.75 -0.50 -7.88
N ALA A 27 -7.06 0.47 -7.29
CA ALA A 27 -7.34 1.89 -7.49
C ALA A 27 -7.19 2.33 -8.96
N GLN A 28 -6.30 1.67 -9.72
CA GLN A 28 -6.07 1.95 -11.14
C GLN A 28 -7.10 1.28 -12.06
N THR A 29 -7.75 0.20 -11.61
CA THR A 29 -8.58 -0.67 -12.47
C THR A 29 -10.08 -0.62 -12.13
N VAL A 30 -10.44 -0.26 -10.90
CA VAL A 30 -11.82 -0.28 -10.43
C VAL A 30 -12.66 0.82 -11.08
N ARG A 31 -13.87 0.46 -11.52
CA ARG A 31 -14.83 1.39 -12.14
C ARG A 31 -15.94 1.85 -11.19
N VAL A 32 -16.05 1.22 -10.01
CA VAL A 32 -17.08 1.53 -9.01
C VAL A 32 -16.58 2.68 -8.13
N PRO A 33 -17.20 3.88 -8.17
CA PRO A 33 -16.67 5.07 -7.48
C PRO A 33 -16.55 4.93 -5.97
N ALA A 34 -17.54 4.29 -5.33
CA ALA A 34 -17.51 4.03 -3.89
C ALA A 34 -16.32 3.15 -3.50
N VAL A 35 -15.99 2.14 -4.32
CA VAL A 35 -14.83 1.27 -4.08
C VAL A 35 -13.54 2.06 -4.26
N LEU A 36 -13.44 2.90 -5.29
CA LEU A 36 -12.26 3.77 -5.48
C LEU A 36 -12.02 4.69 -4.28
N ALA A 37 -13.07 5.30 -3.73
CA ALA A 37 -12.97 6.14 -2.54
C ALA A 37 -12.45 5.36 -1.34
N SER A 38 -13.00 4.17 -1.06
CA SER A 38 -12.56 3.30 0.04
C SER A 38 -11.11 2.84 -0.12
N VAL A 39 -10.71 2.45 -1.33
CA VAL A 39 -9.32 2.02 -1.61
C VAL A 39 -8.33 3.17 -1.40
N ARG A 40 -8.67 4.39 -1.84
CA ARG A 40 -7.81 5.57 -1.62
C ARG A 40 -7.65 5.91 -0.14
N ALA A 41 -8.73 5.82 0.64
CA ALA A 41 -8.66 6.02 2.09
C ALA A 41 -7.75 4.96 2.74
N CYS A 42 -7.92 3.68 2.37
CA CYS A 42 -7.10 2.59 2.89
C CYS A 42 -5.62 2.74 2.53
N LEU A 43 -5.30 3.13 1.29
CA LEU A 43 -3.92 3.39 0.86
C LEU A 43 -3.26 4.54 1.64
N ALA A 44 -4.01 5.59 1.98
CA ALA A 44 -3.51 6.71 2.77
C ALA A 44 -3.16 6.26 4.20
N GLU A 45 -4.06 5.53 4.86
CA GLU A 45 -3.83 4.99 6.21
C GLU A 45 -2.65 4.00 6.24
N LEU A 46 -2.59 3.09 5.27
CA LEU A 46 -1.51 2.11 5.16
C LEU A 46 -0.14 2.78 4.95
N ARG A 47 -0.09 3.84 4.15
CA ARG A 47 1.13 4.63 3.96
C ARG A 47 1.59 5.29 5.26
N ILE A 48 0.68 5.92 6.01
CA ILE A 48 1.01 6.52 7.31
C ILE A 48 1.55 5.46 8.27
N ALA A 49 0.93 4.29 8.31
CA ALA A 49 1.37 3.19 9.18
C ALA A 49 2.77 2.67 8.81
N LEU A 50 3.04 2.48 7.51
CA LEU A 50 4.34 2.00 7.01
C LEU A 50 5.44 3.05 7.17
N ASP A 51 5.15 4.33 6.91
CA ASP A 51 6.06 5.45 7.18
C ASP A 51 6.41 5.52 8.68
N GLY A 52 5.42 5.30 9.55
CA GLY A 52 5.63 5.22 11.01
C GLY A 52 6.46 4.00 11.47
N GLN A 53 6.66 3.00 10.61
CA GLN A 53 7.53 1.84 10.84
C GLN A 53 8.88 1.95 10.12
N ALA A 54 9.15 3.09 9.45
CA ALA A 54 10.33 3.30 8.61
C ALA A 54 10.54 2.21 7.55
N VAL A 55 9.45 1.63 7.03
CA VAL A 55 9.49 0.64 5.96
C VAL A 55 9.85 1.35 4.66
N GLU A 56 11.04 1.09 4.13
CA GLU A 56 11.48 1.64 2.85
C GLU A 56 10.89 0.84 1.69
N PHE A 57 9.87 1.38 1.03
CA PHE A 57 9.42 0.85 -0.26
C PHE A 57 9.01 1.95 -1.22
N ASP A 58 9.15 1.66 -2.52
CA ASP A 58 8.87 2.62 -3.58
C ASP A 58 7.36 2.76 -3.81
N TYR A 59 6.76 3.70 -3.09
CA TYR A 59 5.35 4.08 -3.21
C TYR A 59 4.93 4.53 -4.62
N TYR A 60 5.88 4.97 -5.44
CA TYR A 60 5.63 5.60 -6.73
C TYR A 60 6.11 4.77 -7.91
N ARG A 61 6.55 3.53 -7.68
CA ARG A 61 6.93 2.65 -8.77
C ARG A 61 5.71 2.37 -9.64
N GLU A 62 5.65 3.01 -10.80
CA GLU A 62 4.67 2.63 -11.81
C GLU A 62 4.87 1.13 -12.10
N PRO A 63 3.77 0.34 -12.16
CA PRO A 63 3.90 -1.03 -12.63
C PRO A 63 4.50 -0.94 -14.03
N SER A 64 5.75 -1.40 -14.16
CA SER A 64 6.44 -1.49 -15.44
C SER A 64 5.52 -2.25 -16.37
N ARG A 65 4.87 -1.53 -17.28
CA ARG A 65 3.98 -2.12 -18.27
C ARG A 65 4.89 -2.86 -19.24
N THR A 66 5.26 -4.10 -18.90
CA THR A 66 5.90 -5.00 -19.85
C THR A 66 4.84 -5.38 -20.87
N LEU A 67 4.66 -4.52 -21.87
CA LEU A 67 4.01 -4.89 -23.12
C LEU A 67 4.94 -5.92 -23.78
N VAL A 68 4.60 -7.20 -23.63
CA VAL A 68 5.12 -8.23 -24.53
C VAL A 68 4.51 -7.92 -25.91
N ALA A 69 5.37 -7.60 -26.87
CA ALA A 69 5.04 -7.42 -28.28
C ALA A 69 4.85 -8.78 -28.96
#